data_AF-A0A2V5ZQQ5-F1
#
_entry.id   AF-A0A2V5ZQQ5-F1
#
_cell.length_a   1.000
_cell.length_b   1.000
_cell.length_c   1.000
_cell.angle_alpha   90.00
_cell.angle_beta   90.00
_cell.angle_gamma   90.00
#
_symmetry.space_group_name_H-M   'P 1'
#
loop_
_entity.id
_entity.type
_entity.pdbx_description
1 polymer ?
#
loop_
_entity_poly.entity_id
_entity_poly.type
_entity_poly.pdbx_seq_one_letter_code
_entity_poly.pdbx_strand_id
1 'polypeptide(L)'
;NGKSVRANADENSDLFWALRGGGGNFGVVTAFTFKLHKIDTVYAGPMLYELSDSAEVMKWYRQFIVKAPNDLNGWFAFLTVPPGPPFPENLHLKKMCGVIWCCTLPQPQAEEMFKPIRAFKKPALDFVGPMPHPALQSMFDPIYPPGLQWYWRADFLNEISDDAIAQHLRFAEALPTMHSTMHMYPINGAAARVPKDATAWIYRDANWAQVMVGVDPDPANKEKITKWTKDYFDAVHPYSAGGAYVNFMMDEGEDRVRATYGKNYQRLAEIKAKYDPTNLFRVNQNIKPGGTKRAA
;
A
#
# COMPACT_ATOMS: atom_id res chain seq x y z
N ASN A 1 -25.60 -10.20 16.53
CA ASN A 1 -26.46 -10.81 17.57
C ASN A 1 -25.70 -11.09 18.89
N GLY A 2 -24.53 -10.49 19.13
CA GLY A 2 -23.79 -10.65 20.38
C GLY A 2 -23.07 -12.01 20.58
N LYS A 3 -23.18 -12.94 19.62
CA LYS A 3 -22.52 -14.25 19.74
C LYS A 3 -21.03 -14.14 19.47
N SER A 4 -20.23 -14.86 20.27
CA SER A 4 -18.84 -15.16 19.95
C SER A 4 -18.79 -16.39 19.05
N VAL A 5 -18.00 -16.33 17.98
CA VAL A 5 -17.81 -17.43 17.03
C VAL A 5 -16.34 -17.56 16.67
N ARG A 6 -15.90 -18.76 16.32
CA ARG A 6 -14.57 -19.00 15.75
C ARG A 6 -14.70 -19.21 14.25
N ALA A 7 -13.87 -18.53 13.49
CA ALA A 7 -13.82 -18.62 12.04
C ALA A 7 -12.44 -19.14 11.62
N ASN A 8 -12.40 -20.31 10.97
CA ASN A 8 -11.20 -20.93 10.42
C ASN A 8 -11.58 -21.77 9.18
N ALA A 9 -10.67 -22.63 8.68
CA ALA A 9 -10.94 -23.44 7.49
C ALA A 9 -12.06 -24.48 7.69
N ASP A 10 -12.26 -24.94 8.93
CA ASP A 10 -13.15 -26.05 9.30
C ASP A 10 -14.44 -25.57 10.00
N GLU A 11 -14.43 -24.35 10.56
CA GLU A 11 -15.53 -23.77 11.34
C GLU A 11 -15.86 -22.35 10.86
N ASN A 12 -17.13 -22.07 10.54
CA ASN A 12 -17.59 -20.79 9.97
C ASN A 12 -16.68 -20.33 8.80
N SER A 13 -16.38 -21.25 7.88
CA SER A 13 -15.37 -21.04 6.82
C SER A 13 -15.76 -19.96 5.80
N ASP A 14 -17.05 -19.70 5.63
CA ASP A 14 -17.59 -18.56 4.91
C ASP A 14 -17.22 -17.23 5.59
N LEU A 15 -17.42 -17.13 6.91
CA LEU A 15 -16.97 -15.97 7.69
C LEU A 15 -15.45 -15.83 7.66
N PHE A 16 -14.70 -16.93 7.75
CA PHE A 16 -13.23 -16.91 7.67
C PHE A 16 -12.73 -16.42 6.30
N TRP A 17 -13.42 -16.79 5.22
CA TRP A 17 -13.16 -16.25 3.90
C TRP A 17 -13.44 -14.73 3.84
N ALA A 18 -14.57 -14.29 4.38
CA ALA A 18 -15.01 -12.90 4.35
C ALA A 18 -14.11 -11.97 5.19
N LEU A 19 -13.69 -12.41 6.38
CA LEU A 19 -12.79 -11.64 7.26
C LEU A 19 -11.38 -11.45 6.67
N ARG A 20 -10.94 -12.34 5.75
CA ARG A 20 -9.65 -12.21 5.05
C ARG A 20 -9.75 -11.26 3.86
N GLY A 21 -10.11 -10.00 4.14
CA GLY A 21 -10.11 -8.89 3.18
C GLY A 21 -11.38 -8.04 3.18
N GLY A 22 -12.50 -8.52 3.74
CA GLY A 22 -13.78 -7.80 3.79
C GLY A 22 -13.91 -6.78 4.92
N GLY A 23 -12.83 -6.49 5.63
CA GLY A 23 -12.77 -5.49 6.71
C GLY A 23 -13.69 -5.81 7.90
N GLY A 24 -14.08 -4.77 8.64
CA GLY A 24 -14.92 -4.86 9.84
C GLY A 24 -16.41 -5.11 9.57
N ASN A 25 -16.79 -5.60 8.39
CA ASN A 25 -18.17 -5.75 7.98
C ASN A 25 -18.94 -6.84 8.76
N PHE A 26 -18.26 -7.82 9.33
CA PHE A 26 -18.93 -9.04 9.82
C PHE A 26 -18.94 -9.18 11.35
N GLY A 27 -18.37 -8.22 12.07
CA GLY A 27 -18.26 -8.25 13.51
C GLY A 27 -16.97 -7.64 14.03
N VAL A 28 -16.79 -7.70 15.35
CA VAL A 28 -15.55 -7.32 16.04
C VAL A 28 -14.68 -8.56 16.19
N VAL A 29 -13.53 -8.59 15.52
CA VAL A 29 -12.55 -9.66 15.74
C VAL A 29 -11.76 -9.36 17.01
N THR A 30 -11.90 -10.22 18.02
CA THR A 30 -11.25 -10.05 19.32
C THR A 30 -9.91 -10.77 19.42
N ALA A 31 -9.64 -11.74 18.55
CA ALA A 31 -8.37 -12.46 18.49
C ALA A 31 -8.06 -12.91 17.05
N PHE A 32 -6.78 -12.85 16.69
CA PHE A 32 -6.25 -13.44 15.47
C PHE A 32 -5.18 -14.48 15.84
N THR A 33 -5.12 -15.57 15.08
CA THR A 33 -4.03 -16.56 15.17
C THR A 33 -3.23 -16.52 13.88
N PHE A 34 -1.93 -16.27 13.97
CA PHE A 34 -1.04 -16.17 12.83
C PHE A 34 -0.02 -17.30 12.82
N LYS A 35 0.29 -17.82 11.63
CA LYS A 35 1.49 -18.62 11.40
C LYS A 35 2.69 -17.68 11.29
N LEU A 36 3.74 -17.93 12.07
CA LEU A 36 4.95 -17.11 12.09
C LEU A 36 6.07 -17.72 11.23
N HIS A 37 7.00 -16.87 10.82
CA HIS A 37 8.21 -17.23 10.09
C HIS A 37 9.42 -16.69 10.84
N LYS A 38 10.54 -17.42 10.83
CA LYS A 38 11.77 -16.95 11.46
C LYS A 38 12.35 -15.81 10.62
N ILE A 39 12.53 -14.65 11.24
CA ILE A 39 13.18 -13.48 10.67
C ILE A 39 13.80 -12.67 11.81
N ASP A 40 15.06 -12.27 11.67
CA ASP A 40 15.83 -11.54 12.68
C ASP A 40 16.39 -10.25 12.10
N THR A 41 17.40 -10.38 11.24
CA THR A 41 18.11 -9.30 10.57
C THR A 41 17.85 -9.39 9.07
N VAL A 42 17.50 -8.25 8.48
CA VAL A 42 17.30 -8.08 7.04
C VAL A 42 18.36 -7.15 6.49
N TYR A 43 18.61 -7.22 5.18
CA TYR A 43 19.43 -6.22 4.48
C TYR A 43 18.48 -5.21 3.83
N ALA A 44 18.33 -4.04 4.44
CA ALA A 44 17.22 -3.13 4.18
C ALA A 44 17.61 -1.66 4.38
N GLY A 45 16.78 -0.75 3.86
CA GLY A 45 16.96 0.69 4.04
C GLY A 45 16.55 1.50 2.81
N PRO A 46 16.51 2.85 2.94
CA PRO A 46 16.23 3.73 1.83
C PRO A 46 17.44 3.89 0.90
N MET A 47 17.16 3.89 -0.40
CA MET A 47 18.09 4.31 -1.44
C MET A 47 17.43 5.42 -2.26
N LEU A 48 17.96 6.65 -2.17
CA LEU A 48 17.35 7.85 -2.77
C LEU A 48 18.21 8.41 -3.91
N TYR A 49 17.52 8.97 -4.90
CA TYR A 49 18.07 9.61 -6.09
C TYR A 49 17.51 11.03 -6.21
N GLU A 50 18.20 11.88 -6.95
CA GLU A 50 17.71 13.23 -7.22
C GLU A 50 16.39 13.18 -7.98
N LEU A 51 15.51 14.17 -7.77
CA LEU A 51 14.19 14.17 -8.40
C LEU A 51 14.27 14.19 -9.94
N SER A 52 15.33 14.76 -10.51
CA SER A 52 15.59 14.75 -11.96
C SER A 52 15.77 13.34 -12.55
N ASP A 53 16.12 12.35 -11.71
CA ASP A 53 16.35 10.97 -12.15
C ASP A 53 15.08 10.12 -12.14
N SER A 54 13.96 10.68 -11.68
CA SER A 54 12.71 9.94 -11.41
C SER A 54 12.22 9.11 -12.60
N ALA A 55 12.28 9.65 -13.82
CA ALA A 55 11.83 8.91 -15.01
C ALA A 55 12.69 7.66 -15.24
N GLU A 56 14.01 7.80 -15.15
CA GLU A 56 14.97 6.71 -15.35
C GLU A 56 14.81 5.64 -14.26
N VAL A 57 14.74 6.07 -13.00
CA VAL A 57 14.61 5.17 -11.84
C VAL A 57 13.27 4.44 -11.87
N MET A 58 12.15 5.10 -12.18
CA MET A 58 10.85 4.42 -12.29
C MET A 58 10.82 3.41 -13.45
N LYS A 59 11.41 3.74 -14.61
CA LYS A 59 11.50 2.83 -15.76
C LYS A 59 12.33 1.59 -15.44
N TRP A 60 13.44 1.76 -14.74
CA TRP A 60 14.25 0.65 -14.25
C TRP A 60 13.50 -0.17 -13.20
N TYR A 61 12.92 0.49 -12.19
CA TYR A 61 12.19 -0.14 -11.10
C TYR A 61 11.03 -1.02 -11.61
N ARG A 62 10.17 -0.49 -12.50
CA ARG A 62 9.00 -1.24 -13.02
C ARG A 62 9.40 -2.54 -13.75
N GLN A 63 10.61 -2.60 -14.32
CA GLN A 63 11.13 -3.77 -15.03
C GLN A 63 11.85 -4.73 -14.08
N PHE A 64 12.60 -4.18 -13.12
CA PHE A 64 13.42 -4.94 -12.19
C PHE A 64 12.58 -5.65 -11.13
N ILE A 65 11.71 -4.92 -10.42
CA ILE A 65 11.07 -5.44 -9.20
C ILE A 65 10.11 -6.60 -9.46
N VAL A 66 9.46 -6.63 -10.64
CA VAL A 66 8.54 -7.71 -11.00
C VAL A 66 9.25 -9.03 -11.33
N LYS A 67 10.56 -8.99 -11.58
CA LYS A 67 11.42 -10.14 -11.85
C LYS A 67 12.32 -10.50 -10.67
N ALA A 68 12.31 -9.69 -9.61
CA ALA A 68 13.13 -9.91 -8.43
C ALA A 68 12.77 -11.25 -7.75
N PRO A 69 13.75 -11.93 -7.11
CA PRO A 69 13.45 -13.11 -6.30
C PRO A 69 12.54 -12.75 -5.12
N ASN A 70 11.79 -13.74 -4.60
CA ASN A 70 10.84 -13.50 -3.51
C ASN A 70 11.49 -12.97 -2.22
N ASP A 71 12.80 -13.16 -2.05
CA ASP A 71 13.57 -12.65 -0.92
C ASP A 71 13.91 -11.15 -1.03
N LEU A 72 13.64 -10.50 -2.16
CA LEU A 72 13.84 -9.07 -2.34
C LEU A 72 12.50 -8.37 -2.55
N ASN A 73 12.22 -7.38 -1.71
CA ASN A 73 11.12 -6.45 -1.88
C ASN A 73 11.67 -5.01 -1.81
N GLY A 74 10.98 -4.08 -2.44
CA GLY A 74 11.22 -2.67 -2.22
C GLY A 74 10.12 -1.83 -2.86
N TRP A 75 9.60 -0.86 -2.13
CA TRP A 75 8.57 0.04 -2.65
C TRP A 75 9.20 1.36 -3.09
N PHE A 76 8.80 1.81 -4.27
CA PHE A 76 9.25 3.09 -4.82
C PHE A 76 8.50 4.24 -4.14
N ALA A 77 9.18 5.37 -3.94
CA ALA A 77 8.65 6.54 -3.27
C ALA A 77 9.00 7.84 -3.98
N PHE A 78 8.08 8.81 -3.94
CA PHE A 78 8.43 10.24 -3.96
C PHE A 78 8.23 10.82 -2.58
N LEU A 79 9.26 11.48 -2.06
CA LEU A 79 9.24 12.02 -0.70
C LEU A 79 10.02 13.33 -0.63
N THR A 80 9.85 14.04 0.48
CA THR A 80 10.77 15.11 0.88
C THR A 80 11.65 14.59 2.00
N VAL A 81 12.97 14.75 1.89
CA VAL A 81 13.89 14.29 2.93
C VAL A 81 13.68 15.11 4.21
N PRO A 82 13.37 14.47 5.35
CA PRO A 82 13.20 15.18 6.61
C PRO A 82 14.48 15.91 7.03
N PRO A 83 14.38 17.09 7.66
CA PRO A 83 15.53 17.73 8.26
C PRO A 83 15.92 16.99 9.54
N GLY A 84 17.19 16.61 9.65
CA GLY A 84 17.78 16.01 10.84
C GLY A 84 18.41 14.63 10.61
N PRO A 85 19.06 14.06 11.64
CA PRO A 85 19.65 12.72 11.55
C PRO A 85 18.60 11.65 11.20
N PRO A 86 18.98 10.61 10.45
CA PRO A 86 20.32 10.32 9.93
C PRO A 86 20.63 11.01 8.59
N PHE A 87 19.77 11.91 8.09
CA PHE A 87 19.90 12.45 6.74
C PHE A 87 21.02 13.51 6.65
N PRO A 88 21.84 13.48 5.57
CA PRO A 88 22.82 14.52 5.29
C PRO A 88 22.17 15.90 5.11
N GLU A 89 22.77 16.95 5.68
CA GLU A 89 22.21 18.32 5.65
C GLU A 89 21.97 18.84 4.23
N ASN A 90 22.84 18.49 3.28
CA ASN A 90 22.72 18.89 1.89
C ASN A 90 21.51 18.25 1.16
N LEU A 91 20.84 17.28 1.79
CA LEU A 91 19.62 16.67 1.28
C LEU A 91 18.37 17.13 2.03
N HIS A 92 18.48 17.79 3.18
CA HIS A 92 17.31 18.21 3.97
C HIS A 92 16.34 19.03 3.13
N LEU A 93 15.05 18.69 3.25
CA LEU A 93 13.92 19.30 2.56
C LEU A 93 13.96 19.21 1.02
N LYS A 94 14.90 18.46 0.43
CA LYS A 94 14.86 18.15 -0.99
C LYS A 94 13.78 17.12 -1.28
N LYS A 95 13.00 17.38 -2.32
CA LYS A 95 12.12 16.39 -2.94
C LYS A 95 12.99 15.41 -3.70
N MET A 96 12.76 14.13 -3.52
CA MET A 96 13.58 13.05 -4.07
C MET A 96 12.69 11.87 -4.48
N CYS A 97 13.27 10.99 -5.28
CA CYS A 97 12.69 9.68 -5.55
C CYS A 97 13.59 8.58 -4.98
N GLY A 98 13.05 7.39 -4.77
CA GLY A 98 13.86 6.30 -4.25
C GLY A 98 13.11 5.01 -4.06
N VAL A 99 13.82 4.00 -3.55
CA VAL A 99 13.24 2.71 -3.19
C VAL A 99 13.64 2.39 -1.76
N ILE A 100 12.65 1.97 -0.96
CA ILE A 100 12.87 1.47 0.39
C ILE A 100 12.93 -0.04 0.28
N TRP A 101 14.13 -0.58 0.42
CA TRP A 101 14.40 -2.00 0.18
C TRP A 101 14.28 -2.85 1.44
N CYS A 102 13.97 -4.12 1.24
CA CYS A 102 14.07 -5.18 2.23
C CYS A 102 14.49 -6.48 1.54
N CYS A 103 15.62 -7.05 1.96
CA CYS A 103 16.06 -8.35 1.51
C CYS A 103 16.21 -9.32 2.70
N THR A 104 15.59 -10.50 2.56
CA THR A 104 15.59 -11.56 3.59
C THR A 104 16.71 -12.58 3.43
N LEU A 105 17.55 -12.42 2.40
CA LEU A 105 18.74 -13.27 2.23
C LEU A 105 19.78 -12.99 3.33
N PRO A 106 20.59 -14.00 3.70
CA PRO A 106 21.75 -13.79 4.56
C PRO A 106 22.69 -12.71 3.98
N GLN A 107 23.35 -11.95 4.84
CA GLN A 107 24.10 -10.75 4.46
C GLN A 107 25.04 -10.91 3.25
N PRO A 108 25.90 -11.94 3.15
CA PRO A 108 26.78 -12.07 1.98
C PRO A 108 26.00 -12.20 0.66
N GLN A 109 24.88 -12.92 0.66
CA GLN A 109 24.03 -13.10 -0.52
C GLN A 109 23.23 -11.83 -0.82
N ALA A 110 22.78 -11.12 0.20
CA ALA A 110 22.14 -9.82 0.03
C ALA A 110 23.12 -8.79 -0.56
N GLU A 111 24.36 -8.73 -0.09
CA GLU A 111 25.39 -7.85 -0.66
C GLU A 111 25.61 -8.13 -2.16
N GLU A 112 25.70 -9.40 -2.57
CA GLU A 112 25.74 -9.78 -3.99
C GLU A 112 24.48 -9.35 -4.75
N MET A 113 23.29 -9.51 -4.15
CA MET A 113 22.01 -9.07 -4.73
C MET A 113 21.97 -7.56 -4.97
N PHE A 114 22.58 -6.76 -4.08
CA PHE A 114 22.60 -5.30 -4.19
C PHE A 114 23.70 -4.75 -5.09
N LYS A 115 24.70 -5.54 -5.50
CA LYS A 115 25.71 -5.09 -6.48
C LYS A 115 25.10 -4.58 -7.79
N PRO A 116 24.23 -5.33 -8.51
CA PRO A 116 23.61 -4.82 -9.73
C PRO A 116 22.66 -3.64 -9.47
N ILE A 117 22.00 -3.57 -8.30
CA ILE A 117 21.15 -2.42 -7.92
C ILE A 117 22.01 -1.15 -7.76
N ARG A 118 23.13 -1.24 -7.04
CA ARG A 118 24.07 -0.12 -6.84
C ARG A 118 24.82 0.26 -8.11
N ALA A 119 25.00 -0.68 -9.04
CA ALA A 119 25.65 -0.45 -10.33
C ALA A 119 24.74 0.24 -11.36
N PHE A 120 23.41 0.14 -11.21
CA PHE A 120 22.46 0.79 -12.13
C PHE A 120 22.67 2.31 -12.18
N LYS A 121 22.70 2.96 -11.01
CA LYS A 121 22.92 4.39 -10.89
C LYS A 121 23.43 4.74 -9.51
N LYS A 122 24.35 5.71 -9.42
CA LYS A 122 24.86 6.19 -8.13
C LYS A 122 23.74 6.92 -7.36
N PRO A 123 23.32 6.44 -6.19
CA PRO A 123 22.31 7.12 -5.39
C PRO A 123 22.90 8.36 -4.69
N ALA A 124 22.05 9.33 -4.42
CA ALA A 124 22.36 10.47 -3.56
C ALA A 124 22.38 10.08 -2.08
N LEU A 125 21.62 9.04 -1.71
CA LEU A 125 21.61 8.42 -0.38
C LEU A 125 21.54 6.89 -0.53
N ASP A 126 22.44 6.16 0.10
CA ASP A 126 22.36 4.69 0.24
C ASP A 126 22.53 4.31 1.71
N PHE A 127 21.42 4.03 2.38
CA PHE A 127 21.39 3.51 3.74
C PHE A 127 20.98 2.04 3.79
N VAL A 128 21.11 1.31 2.68
CA VAL A 128 20.80 -0.12 2.65
C VAL A 128 21.93 -0.89 3.34
N GLY A 129 21.58 -1.61 4.40
CA GLY A 129 22.53 -2.44 5.16
C GLY A 129 21.82 -3.42 6.09
N PRO A 130 22.59 -4.23 6.85
CA PRO A 130 22.00 -5.15 7.82
C PRO A 130 21.31 -4.38 8.95
N MET A 131 20.07 -4.73 9.25
CA MET A 131 19.34 -4.17 10.38
C MET A 131 18.31 -5.15 10.97
N PRO A 132 17.97 -5.06 12.26
CA PRO A 132 16.88 -5.83 12.83
C PRO A 132 15.57 -5.55 12.09
N HIS A 133 14.81 -6.60 11.75
CA HIS A 133 13.52 -6.44 11.06
C HIS A 133 12.55 -5.47 11.77
N PRO A 134 12.43 -5.46 13.12
CA PRO A 134 11.62 -4.45 13.81
C PRO A 134 12.07 -3.01 13.58
N ALA A 135 13.37 -2.77 13.40
CA ALA A 135 13.90 -1.43 13.15
C ALA A 135 13.51 -0.91 11.76
N LEU A 136 13.42 -1.78 10.75
CA LEU A 136 12.82 -1.43 9.46
C LEU A 136 11.33 -1.09 9.62
N GLN A 137 10.60 -1.90 10.39
CA GLN A 137 9.15 -1.75 10.57
C GLN A 137 8.76 -0.43 11.25
N SER A 138 9.60 0.10 12.15
CA SER A 138 9.34 1.36 12.86
C SER A 138 10.16 2.55 12.32
N MET A 139 10.87 2.39 11.20
CA MET A 139 11.87 3.35 10.71
C MET A 139 11.27 4.75 10.49
N PHE A 140 10.01 4.82 10.05
CA PHE A 140 9.35 6.08 9.68
C PHE A 140 8.42 6.61 10.76
N ASP A 141 8.23 5.91 11.89
CA ASP A 141 7.33 6.32 12.97
C ASP A 141 7.62 7.74 13.50
N PRO A 142 8.89 8.15 13.71
CA PRO A 142 9.19 9.50 14.20
C PRO A 142 8.82 10.62 13.22
N ILE A 143 8.68 10.32 11.92
CA ILE A 143 8.30 11.30 10.89
C ILE A 143 6.79 11.56 10.94
N TYR A 144 5.99 10.59 11.41
CA TYR A 144 4.54 10.66 11.38
C TYR A 144 3.93 10.51 12.79
N PRO A 145 4.16 11.49 13.69
CA PRO A 145 3.58 11.46 15.03
C PRO A 145 2.04 11.58 14.99
N PRO A 146 1.34 11.24 16.10
CA PRO A 146 -0.09 11.47 16.20
C PRO A 146 -0.47 12.94 16.00
N GLY A 147 -1.64 13.19 15.40
CA GLY A 147 -2.23 14.54 15.24
C GLY A 147 -2.09 15.17 13.86
N LEU A 148 -1.36 14.54 12.93
CA LEU A 148 -1.27 15.01 11.54
C LEU A 148 -2.62 14.91 10.81
N GLN A 149 -2.80 15.77 9.81
CA GLN A 149 -3.91 15.73 8.86
C GLN A 149 -3.54 14.85 7.68
N TRP A 150 -4.49 14.05 7.19
CA TRP A 150 -4.24 13.08 6.13
C TRP A 150 -5.34 13.09 5.07
N TYR A 151 -4.93 12.97 3.81
CA TYR A 151 -5.82 12.67 2.70
C TYR A 151 -5.19 11.60 1.80
N TRP A 152 -5.95 10.54 1.50
CA TRP A 152 -5.46 9.36 0.79
C TRP A 152 -6.23 9.11 -0.51
N ARG A 153 -5.50 8.67 -1.53
CA ARG A 153 -6.04 8.05 -2.74
C ARG A 153 -5.13 6.92 -3.16
N ALA A 154 -5.70 5.84 -3.68
CA ALA A 154 -4.95 4.65 -4.07
C ALA A 154 -5.59 3.95 -5.27
N ASP A 155 -4.78 3.17 -5.97
CA ASP A 155 -5.19 2.25 -7.04
C ASP A 155 -4.28 1.03 -7.05
N PHE A 156 -4.79 -0.07 -7.58
CA PHE A 156 -3.96 -1.17 -8.06
C PHE A 156 -3.52 -0.90 -9.50
N LEU A 157 -2.33 -1.36 -9.86
CA LEU A 157 -1.78 -1.26 -11.20
C LEU A 157 -1.30 -2.63 -11.70
N ASN A 158 -1.56 -2.92 -12.97
CA ASN A 158 -0.96 -4.07 -13.67
C ASN A 158 0.32 -3.66 -14.40
N GLU A 159 0.38 -2.42 -14.87
CA GLU A 159 1.50 -1.87 -15.61
C GLU A 159 1.75 -0.42 -15.16
N ILE A 160 2.97 0.06 -15.36
CA ILE A 160 3.33 1.47 -15.16
C ILE A 160 3.79 2.00 -16.52
N SER A 161 2.90 2.64 -17.26
CA SER A 161 3.19 3.17 -18.61
C SER A 161 4.12 4.39 -18.56
N ASP A 162 4.71 4.77 -19.70
CA ASP A 162 5.52 6.00 -19.79
C ASP A 162 4.67 7.26 -19.51
N ASP A 163 3.41 7.26 -19.94
CA ASP A 163 2.48 8.37 -19.66
C ASP A 163 2.11 8.47 -18.18
N ALA A 164 1.92 7.33 -17.51
CA ALA A 164 1.71 7.30 -16.06
C ALA A 164 2.95 7.84 -15.31
N ILE A 165 4.16 7.45 -15.74
CA ILE A 165 5.42 7.99 -15.20
C ILE A 165 5.46 9.52 -15.36
N ALA A 166 5.11 10.04 -16.54
CA ALA A 166 5.09 11.49 -16.75
C ALA A 166 4.14 12.22 -15.78
N GLN A 167 2.96 11.67 -15.51
CA GLN A 167 2.05 12.24 -14.49
C GLN A 167 2.64 12.13 -13.08
N HIS A 168 3.19 10.96 -12.72
CA HIS A 168 3.87 10.75 -11.45
C HIS A 168 4.95 11.80 -11.17
N LEU A 169 5.79 12.10 -12.17
CA LEU A 169 6.84 13.13 -12.08
C LEU A 169 6.27 14.53 -11.84
N ARG A 170 5.25 14.91 -12.61
CA ARG A 170 4.58 16.21 -12.47
C ARG A 170 4.09 16.44 -11.04
N PHE A 171 3.50 15.44 -10.41
CA PHE A 171 3.00 15.57 -9.04
C PHE A 171 4.08 15.41 -7.97
N ALA A 172 5.17 14.70 -8.26
CA ALA A 172 6.34 14.63 -7.39
C ALA A 172 7.02 15.99 -7.22
N GLU A 173 7.19 16.75 -8.32
CA GLU A 173 7.68 18.13 -8.27
C GLU A 173 6.75 19.03 -7.44
N ALA A 174 5.45 18.76 -7.50
CA ALA A 174 4.41 19.53 -6.82
C ALA A 174 4.09 19.03 -5.39
N LEU A 175 4.90 18.14 -4.78
CA LEU A 175 4.66 17.66 -3.41
C LEU A 175 4.36 18.84 -2.47
N PRO A 176 3.19 18.87 -1.81
CA PRO A 176 2.70 20.09 -1.19
C PRO A 176 3.37 20.40 0.15
N THR A 177 3.91 19.39 0.83
CA THR A 177 4.44 19.47 2.20
C THR A 177 5.58 18.48 2.36
N MET A 178 6.35 18.59 3.45
CA MET A 178 7.43 17.64 3.76
C MET A 178 6.92 16.21 4.01
N HIS A 179 5.73 16.07 4.59
CA HIS A 179 5.14 14.78 4.94
C HIS A 179 4.34 14.14 3.79
N SER A 180 4.03 14.89 2.73
CA SER A 180 3.29 14.34 1.60
C SER A 180 4.18 13.43 0.76
N THR A 181 3.61 12.36 0.23
CA THR A 181 4.36 11.28 -0.43
C THR A 181 3.52 10.54 -1.46
N MET A 182 4.18 9.78 -2.34
CA MET A 182 3.57 8.73 -3.14
C MET A 182 4.37 7.45 -2.96
N HIS A 183 3.70 6.34 -2.66
CA HIS A 183 4.32 5.02 -2.57
C HIS A 183 3.77 4.08 -3.65
N MET A 184 4.65 3.24 -4.18
CA MET A 184 4.34 2.23 -5.19
C MET A 184 4.84 0.86 -4.72
N TYR A 185 3.96 0.11 -4.06
CA TYR A 185 4.27 -1.17 -3.44
C TYR A 185 4.18 -2.31 -4.44
N PRO A 186 5.24 -3.13 -4.63
CA PRO A 186 5.11 -4.37 -5.37
C PRO A 186 4.33 -5.38 -4.53
N ILE A 187 3.19 -5.81 -5.05
CA ILE A 187 2.29 -6.78 -4.39
C ILE A 187 2.26 -8.12 -5.13
N ASN A 188 3.08 -8.25 -6.17
CA ASN A 188 3.33 -9.51 -6.85
C ASN A 188 4.12 -10.49 -5.96
N GLY A 189 4.31 -11.72 -6.43
CA GLY A 189 5.02 -12.76 -5.69
C GLY A 189 4.09 -13.65 -4.87
N ALA A 190 4.37 -13.82 -3.57
CA ALA A 190 3.63 -14.76 -2.72
C ALA A 190 2.13 -14.47 -2.66
N ALA A 191 1.76 -13.19 -2.62
CA ALA A 191 0.37 -12.78 -2.63
C ALA A 191 -0.35 -13.19 -3.92
N ALA A 192 0.33 -13.15 -5.08
CA ALA A 192 -0.24 -13.48 -6.39
C ALA A 192 -0.43 -14.98 -6.64
N ARG A 193 0.27 -15.85 -5.89
CA ARG A 193 0.12 -17.32 -5.99
C ARG A 193 -1.17 -17.86 -5.36
N VAL A 194 -1.87 -17.03 -4.57
CA VAL A 194 -3.14 -17.40 -3.95
C VAL A 194 -4.28 -17.12 -4.95
N PRO A 195 -5.20 -18.08 -5.20
CA PRO A 195 -6.33 -17.86 -6.10
C PRO A 195 -7.18 -16.63 -5.69
N LYS A 196 -7.68 -15.89 -6.68
CA LYS A 196 -8.46 -14.64 -6.50
C LYS A 196 -9.73 -14.80 -5.65
N ASP A 197 -10.23 -16.01 -5.54
CA ASP A 197 -11.45 -16.37 -4.80
C ASP A 197 -11.16 -17.18 -3.51
N ALA A 198 -9.89 -17.43 -3.18
CA ALA A 198 -9.52 -18.11 -1.93
C ALA A 198 -9.70 -17.23 -0.68
N THR A 199 -9.77 -15.90 -0.87
CA THR A 199 -10.03 -14.88 0.15
C THR A 199 -10.92 -13.78 -0.42
N ALA A 200 -11.44 -12.87 0.42
CA ALA A 200 -12.21 -11.72 -0.04
C ALA A 200 -11.40 -10.76 -0.96
N TRP A 201 -10.09 -10.64 -0.75
CA TRP A 201 -9.22 -9.82 -1.59
C TRP A 201 -8.99 -10.46 -2.98
N ILE A 202 -9.45 -9.76 -4.03
CA ILE A 202 -9.52 -10.26 -5.42
C ILE A 202 -8.32 -9.87 -6.30
N TYR A 203 -7.68 -8.72 -6.06
CA TYR A 203 -6.62 -8.14 -6.91
C TYR A 203 -5.26 -8.84 -6.70
N ARG A 204 -5.26 -10.17 -6.75
CA ARG A 204 -4.07 -11.02 -6.58
C ARG A 204 -3.13 -10.95 -7.79
N ASP A 205 -3.66 -10.59 -8.96
CA ASP A 205 -2.91 -10.48 -10.22
C ASP A 205 -2.38 -9.06 -10.50
N ALA A 206 -2.69 -8.09 -9.65
CA ALA A 206 -2.09 -6.77 -9.75
C ALA A 206 -0.60 -6.85 -9.40
N ASN A 207 0.22 -6.07 -10.10
CA ASN A 207 1.65 -6.01 -9.87
C ASN A 207 1.99 -5.01 -8.77
N TRP A 208 1.28 -3.87 -8.72
CA TRP A 208 1.50 -2.84 -7.71
C TRP A 208 0.22 -2.36 -7.03
N ALA A 209 0.38 -1.88 -5.81
CA ALA A 209 -0.56 -0.99 -5.15
C ALA A 209 0.11 0.38 -5.01
N GLN A 210 -0.48 1.40 -5.63
CA GLN A 210 -0.04 2.77 -5.48
C GLN A 210 -0.89 3.51 -4.45
N VAL A 211 -0.28 4.46 -3.77
CA VAL A 211 -0.97 5.35 -2.85
C VAL A 211 -0.33 6.73 -2.88
N MET A 212 -1.16 7.75 -2.98
CA MET A 212 -0.80 9.16 -2.92
C MET A 212 -1.38 9.71 -1.62
N VAL A 213 -0.52 10.34 -0.83
CA VAL A 213 -0.89 10.77 0.51
C VAL A 213 -0.49 12.22 0.71
N GLY A 214 -1.49 13.08 0.85
CA GLY A 214 -1.30 14.45 1.30
C GLY A 214 -1.32 14.49 2.82
N VAL A 215 -0.27 15.03 3.43
CA VAL A 215 -0.11 15.05 4.90
C VAL A 215 0.40 16.40 5.37
N ASP A 216 -0.18 16.97 6.42
CA ASP A 216 0.33 18.20 7.03
C ASP A 216 0.02 18.26 8.53
N PRO A 217 0.90 18.80 9.39
CA PRO A 217 0.57 19.02 10.79
C PRO A 217 -0.47 20.13 11.00
N ASP A 218 -0.58 21.10 10.08
CA ASP A 218 -1.48 22.25 10.21
C ASP A 218 -2.85 21.97 9.55
N PRO A 219 -3.96 21.96 10.31
CA PRO A 219 -5.32 21.86 9.79
C PRO A 219 -5.66 22.89 8.70
N ALA A 220 -5.02 24.06 8.69
CA ALA A 220 -5.23 25.08 7.66
C ALA A 220 -4.77 24.63 6.26
N ASN A 221 -3.92 23.61 6.16
CA ASN A 221 -3.44 23.06 4.89
C ASN A 221 -4.33 21.94 4.32
N LYS A 222 -5.48 21.64 4.95
CA LYS A 222 -6.39 20.56 4.55
C LYS A 222 -6.76 20.63 3.06
N GLU A 223 -7.17 21.79 2.57
CA GLU A 223 -7.60 21.97 1.18
C GLU A 223 -6.43 21.74 0.21
N LYS A 224 -5.23 22.21 0.58
CA LYS A 224 -4.00 22.05 -0.21
C LYS A 224 -3.63 20.58 -0.37
N ILE A 225 -3.55 19.83 0.72
CA ILE A 225 -3.19 18.40 0.68
C ILE A 225 -4.29 17.57 0.01
N THR A 226 -5.56 17.92 0.22
CA THR A 226 -6.70 17.25 -0.40
C THR A 226 -6.70 17.45 -1.91
N LYS A 227 -6.53 18.70 -2.36
CA LYS A 227 -6.54 19.04 -3.78
C LYS A 227 -5.40 18.36 -4.52
N TRP A 228 -4.17 18.46 -4.01
CA TRP A 228 -3.01 17.79 -4.63
C TRP A 228 -3.24 16.29 -4.77
N THR A 229 -3.73 15.63 -3.72
CA THR A 229 -3.96 14.18 -3.74
C THR A 229 -5.04 13.77 -4.75
N LYS A 230 -6.14 14.52 -4.83
CA LYS A 230 -7.22 14.27 -5.81
C LYS A 230 -6.75 14.53 -7.23
N ASP A 231 -6.12 15.66 -7.50
CA ASP A 231 -5.63 16.01 -8.83
C ASP A 231 -4.60 14.97 -9.31
N TYR A 232 -3.73 14.50 -8.41
CA TYR A 232 -2.78 13.44 -8.70
C TYR A 232 -3.51 12.14 -9.05
N PHE A 233 -4.43 11.71 -8.19
CA PHE A 233 -5.26 10.54 -8.44
C PHE A 233 -5.96 10.61 -9.79
N ASP A 234 -6.68 11.68 -10.09
CA ASP A 234 -7.42 11.82 -11.35
C ASP A 234 -6.51 11.75 -12.57
N ALA A 235 -5.26 12.22 -12.47
CA ALA A 235 -4.29 12.17 -13.56
C ALA A 235 -3.73 10.76 -13.83
N VAL A 236 -3.60 9.91 -12.80
CA VAL A 236 -3.06 8.55 -12.93
C VAL A 236 -4.13 7.45 -12.93
N HIS A 237 -5.35 7.76 -12.49
CA HIS A 237 -6.47 6.82 -12.41
C HIS A 237 -6.81 6.13 -13.75
N PRO A 238 -6.70 6.79 -14.93
CA PRO A 238 -6.91 6.14 -16.22
C PRO A 238 -5.99 4.92 -16.48
N TYR A 239 -4.87 4.81 -15.78
CA TYR A 239 -3.92 3.69 -15.90
C TYR A 239 -4.16 2.58 -14.85
N SER A 240 -5.18 2.73 -14.01
CA SER A 240 -5.46 1.79 -12.92
C SER A 240 -6.02 0.44 -13.40
N ALA A 241 -5.90 -0.57 -12.55
CA ALA A 241 -6.56 -1.87 -12.71
C ALA A 241 -8.04 -1.84 -12.30
N GLY A 242 -8.59 -0.68 -11.91
CA GLY A 242 -10.02 -0.48 -11.62
C GLY A 242 -10.42 -0.57 -10.14
N GLY A 243 -9.56 -1.02 -9.24
CA GLY A 243 -9.82 -1.08 -7.80
C GLY A 243 -8.64 -0.58 -6.97
N ALA A 244 -8.84 -0.50 -5.66
CA ALA A 244 -7.83 -0.02 -4.72
C ALA A 244 -7.73 -0.90 -3.48
N TYR A 245 -6.64 -0.79 -2.73
CA TYR A 245 -6.57 -1.48 -1.45
C TYR A 245 -7.50 -0.81 -0.44
N VAL A 246 -8.47 -1.54 0.11
CA VAL A 246 -9.50 -0.99 1.03
C VAL A 246 -8.92 -0.22 2.21
N ASN A 247 -7.73 -0.59 2.68
CA ASN A 247 -7.06 0.06 3.81
C ASN A 247 -6.35 1.38 3.42
N PHE A 248 -6.30 1.73 2.13
CA PHE A 248 -5.84 3.04 1.63
C PHE A 248 -6.99 3.91 1.10
N MET A 249 -8.23 3.42 1.14
CA MET A 249 -9.39 4.16 0.66
C MET A 249 -9.96 5.07 1.73
N MET A 250 -10.34 6.27 1.31
CA MET A 250 -11.19 7.16 2.11
C MET A 250 -12.67 6.80 1.88
N ASP A 251 -13.59 7.65 2.34
CA ASP A 251 -14.98 7.57 1.87
C ASP A 251 -15.04 8.00 0.40
N GLU A 252 -15.13 7.00 -0.49
CA GLU A 252 -15.08 7.15 -1.94
C GLU A 252 -16.35 6.61 -2.63
N GLY A 253 -17.39 6.31 -1.85
CA GLY A 253 -18.69 5.83 -2.36
C GLY A 253 -18.75 4.32 -2.65
N GLU A 254 -19.98 3.83 -2.81
CA GLU A 254 -20.28 2.40 -2.93
C GLU A 254 -19.71 1.76 -4.20
N ASP A 255 -19.70 2.48 -5.32
CA ASP A 255 -19.21 1.95 -6.60
C ASP A 255 -17.71 1.62 -6.51
N ARG A 256 -16.96 2.44 -5.78
CA ARG A 256 -15.53 2.20 -5.53
C ARG A 256 -15.31 0.96 -4.67
N VAL A 257 -16.11 0.78 -3.62
CA VAL A 257 -16.08 -0.43 -2.78
C VAL A 257 -16.40 -1.68 -3.61
N ARG A 258 -17.44 -1.61 -4.45
CA ARG A 258 -17.81 -2.70 -5.37
C ARG A 258 -16.68 -3.04 -6.35
N ALA A 259 -16.07 -2.03 -6.95
CA ALA A 259 -14.95 -2.22 -7.87
C ALA A 259 -13.75 -2.90 -7.18
N THR A 260 -13.46 -2.54 -5.93
CA THR A 260 -12.38 -3.13 -5.11
C THR A 260 -12.60 -4.61 -4.76
N TYR A 261 -13.85 -5.06 -4.64
CA TYR A 261 -14.14 -6.49 -4.42
C TYR A 261 -14.46 -7.24 -5.72
N GLY A 262 -14.79 -6.54 -6.82
CA GLY A 262 -15.13 -7.14 -8.11
C GLY A 262 -16.19 -8.24 -7.96
N LYS A 263 -15.95 -9.40 -8.59
CA LYS A 263 -16.85 -10.56 -8.48
C LYS A 263 -17.02 -11.11 -7.06
N ASN A 264 -16.11 -10.82 -6.13
CA ASN A 264 -16.22 -11.27 -4.73
C ASN A 264 -17.26 -10.46 -3.94
N TYR A 265 -17.71 -9.30 -4.44
CA TYR A 265 -18.68 -8.44 -3.74
C TYR A 265 -19.99 -9.16 -3.44
N GLN A 266 -20.53 -9.93 -4.39
CA GLN A 266 -21.81 -10.62 -4.20
C GLN A 266 -21.74 -11.64 -3.05
N ARG A 267 -20.70 -12.47 -3.03
CA ARG A 267 -20.47 -13.44 -1.95
C ARG A 267 -20.31 -12.75 -0.59
N LEU A 268 -19.61 -11.61 -0.56
CA LEU A 268 -19.49 -10.80 0.65
C LEU A 268 -20.85 -10.27 1.12
N ALA A 269 -21.71 -9.82 0.21
CA ALA A 269 -23.05 -9.33 0.53
C ALA A 269 -23.96 -10.45 1.06
N GLU A 270 -23.89 -11.66 0.50
CA GLU A 270 -24.61 -12.85 0.98
C GLU A 270 -24.17 -13.23 2.40
N ILE A 271 -22.86 -13.23 2.66
CA ILE A 271 -22.31 -13.50 3.99
C ILE A 271 -22.70 -12.37 4.97
N LYS A 272 -22.69 -11.12 4.53
CA LYS A 272 -23.16 -9.98 5.32
C LYS A 272 -24.63 -10.15 5.71
N ALA A 273 -25.50 -10.60 4.80
CA ALA A 273 -26.90 -10.88 5.12
C ALA A 273 -27.06 -11.99 6.19
N LYS A 274 -26.15 -12.98 6.22
CA LYS A 274 -26.13 -14.03 7.25
C LYS A 274 -25.67 -13.52 8.62
N TYR A 275 -24.59 -12.72 8.68
CA TYR A 275 -23.93 -12.36 9.95
C TYR A 275 -24.32 -10.97 10.50
N ASP A 276 -24.67 -10.02 9.62
CA ASP A 276 -25.06 -8.64 9.95
C ASP A 276 -26.20 -8.14 9.02
N PRO A 277 -27.40 -8.77 9.06
CA PRO A 277 -28.52 -8.43 8.17
C PRO A 277 -29.03 -6.99 8.33
N THR A 278 -28.86 -6.37 9.50
CA THR A 278 -29.31 -5.00 9.78
C THR A 278 -28.24 -3.95 9.49
N ASN A 279 -27.09 -4.36 8.94
CA ASN A 279 -25.95 -3.50 8.64
C ASN A 279 -25.51 -2.63 9.84
N LEU A 280 -25.37 -3.27 11.01
CA LEU A 280 -24.90 -2.62 12.22
C LEU A 280 -23.45 -2.14 12.04
N PHE A 281 -22.59 -2.99 11.48
CA PHE A 281 -21.17 -2.69 11.26
C PHE A 281 -20.96 -1.98 9.93
N ARG A 282 -21.22 -0.66 9.90
CA ARG A 282 -21.22 0.14 8.66
C ARG A 282 -20.19 1.26 8.57
N VAL A 283 -19.40 1.49 9.63
CA VAL A 283 -18.33 2.50 9.64
C VAL A 283 -17.03 1.84 9.17
N ASN A 284 -16.97 1.56 7.88
CA ASN A 284 -15.88 0.88 7.17
C ASN A 284 -16.11 1.03 5.65
N GLN A 285 -15.26 0.42 4.82
CA GLN A 285 -15.54 0.22 3.40
C GLN A 285 -16.72 -0.76 3.26
N ASN A 286 -17.93 -0.20 3.35
CA ASN A 286 -19.13 -0.95 3.73
C ASN A 286 -19.69 -1.81 2.61
N ILE A 287 -19.99 -3.06 2.96
CA ILE A 287 -20.72 -4.01 2.12
C ILE A 287 -22.16 -4.05 2.62
N LYS A 288 -23.10 -3.70 1.75
CA LYS A 288 -24.53 -3.81 2.07
C LYS A 288 -24.95 -5.29 2.06
N PRO A 289 -25.78 -5.76 3.02
CA PRO A 289 -26.28 -7.12 3.01
C PRO A 289 -27.08 -7.38 1.72
N GLY A 290 -26.85 -8.55 1.11
CA GLY A 290 -27.55 -8.97 -0.09
C GLY A 290 -29.04 -9.17 0.19
N GLY A 291 -29.88 -8.42 -0.51
CA GLY A 291 -31.35 -8.52 -0.58
C GLY A 291 -32.07 -9.15 0.62
N THR A 292 -32.58 -8.32 1.53
CA THR A 292 -34.02 -8.45 1.79
C THR A 292 -34.72 -8.16 0.47
N LYS A 293 -35.53 -9.09 -0.04
CA LYS A 293 -36.54 -8.75 -1.05
C LYS A 293 -37.22 -7.47 -0.55
N ARG A 294 -37.26 -6.41 -1.36
CA ARG A 294 -38.23 -5.32 -1.09
C ARG A 294 -39.57 -6.02 -1.01
N ALA A 295 -40.19 -6.03 0.17
CA ALA A 295 -41.59 -6.40 0.28
C ALA A 295 -42.34 -5.45 -0.66
N ALA A 296 -43.05 -6.04 -1.63
CA ALA A 296 -43.97 -5.33 -2.50
C ALA A 296 -45.12 -4.74 -1.67
#